data_AF-A0A0G0HE13-F1
#
_entry.id   AF-A0A0G0HE13-F1
#
_cell.length_a   1.000
_cell.length_b   1.000
_cell.length_c   1.000
_cell.angle_alpha   90.00
_cell.angle_beta   90.00
_cell.angle_gamma   90.00
#
_symmetry.space_group_name_H-M   'P 1'
#
loop_
_entity.id
_entity.type
_entity.pdbx_description
1 polymer ?
#
loop_
_entity_poly.entity_id
_entity_poly.type
_entity_poly.pdbx_seq_one_letter_code
_entity_poly.pdbx_strand_id
1 'polypeptide(L)' 'MKKIVKELKNKSKADLEKQIQLLRIEISKLKLHAKVNPAKDTNLIRKKQKELARTLTAASGIKETEKLQISK' A
#
# COMPACT_ATOMS: atom_id res chain seq x y z
N MET A 1 -12.76 -5.68 -4.46
CA MET A 1 -11.36 -6.00 -4.08
C MET A 1 -10.57 -6.71 -5.19
N LYS A 2 -11.16 -7.66 -5.95
CA LYS A 2 -10.43 -8.47 -6.94
C LYS A 2 -9.71 -7.68 -8.06
N LYS A 3 -10.28 -6.55 -8.53
CA LYS A 3 -9.68 -5.70 -9.59
C LYS A 3 -8.38 -5.02 -9.14
N ILE A 4 -8.40 -4.33 -8.01
CA ILE A 4 -7.24 -3.62 -7.44
C ILE A 4 -6.06 -4.58 -7.18
N VAL A 5 -6.34 -5.79 -6.69
CA VAL A 5 -5.27 -6.78 -6.44
C VAL A 5 -4.64 -7.28 -7.73
N LYS A 6 -5.43 -7.47 -8.81
CA LYS A 6 -4.88 -7.81 -10.13
C LYS A 6 -4.00 -6.68 -10.68
N GLU A 7 -4.45 -5.44 -10.57
CA GLU A 7 -3.67 -4.27 -11.00
C GLU A 7 -2.35 -4.14 -10.23
N LEU A 8 -2.35 -4.38 -8.92
CA LEU A 8 -1.14 -4.34 -8.10
C LEU A 8 -0.16 -5.48 -8.43
N LYS A 9 -0.65 -6.66 -8.83
CA LYS A 9 0.20 -7.78 -9.27
C LYS A 9 0.90 -7.53 -10.61
N ASN A 10 0.33 -6.66 -11.45
CA ASN A 10 0.91 -6.33 -12.76
C ASN A 10 1.98 -5.23 -12.67
N LYS A 11 2.19 -4.62 -11.49
CA LYS A 11 3.21 -3.58 -11.27
C LYS A 11 4.55 -4.18 -10.90
N SER A 12 5.63 -3.48 -11.22
CA SER A 12 6.97 -3.90 -10.80
C SER A 12 7.15 -3.76 -9.29
N LYS A 13 8.11 -4.52 -8.74
CA LYS A 13 8.51 -4.43 -7.33
C LYS A 13 8.91 -3.00 -6.94
N ALA A 14 9.68 -2.33 -7.81
CA ALA A 14 10.11 -0.94 -7.60
C ALA A 14 8.91 0.03 -7.53
N ASP A 15 7.89 -0.18 -8.37
CA ASP A 15 6.70 0.67 -8.36
C ASP A 15 5.83 0.46 -7.12
N LEU A 16 5.76 -0.79 -6.63
CA LEU A 16 5.07 -1.10 -5.38
C LEU A 16 5.78 -0.49 -4.18
N GLU A 17 7.12 -0.52 -4.14
CA GLU A 17 7.91 0.11 -3.08
C GLU A 17 7.76 1.63 -3.06
N LYS A 18 7.79 2.28 -4.23
CA LYS A 18 7.48 3.72 -4.36
C LYS A 18 6.08 4.04 -3.85
N GLN A 19 5.08 3.24 -4.23
CA GLN A 19 3.70 3.43 -3.74
C GLN A 19 3.58 3.23 -2.23
N ILE A 20 4.30 2.26 -1.64
CA ILE A 20 4.34 2.06 -0.19
C ILE A 20 4.88 3.30 0.51
N GLN A 21 5.98 3.88 0.01
CA GLN A 21 6.55 5.10 0.60
C GLN A 21 5.59 6.28 0.51
N LEU A 22 4.98 6.51 -0.67
CA LEU A 22 4.01 7.58 -0.87
C LEU A 22 2.80 7.43 0.06
N LEU A 23 2.22 6.23 0.16
CA LEU A 23 1.08 5.97 1.05
C LEU A 23 1.42 6.19 2.52
N ARG A 24 2.64 5.84 2.95
CA ARG A 24 3.11 6.14 4.32
C ARG A 24 3.20 7.64 4.58
N ILE A 25 3.77 8.40 3.65
CA ILE A 25 3.89 9.86 3.75
C ILE A 25 2.49 10.49 3.81
N GLU A 26 1.58 10.09 2.94
CA GLU A 26 0.20 10.58 2.93
C GLU A 26 -0.54 10.29 4.23
N ILE A 27 -0.44 9.07 4.76
CA ILE A 27 -1.04 8.71 6.05
C ILE A 27 -0.48 9.58 7.17
N SER A 28 0.84 9.82 7.20
CA SER A 28 1.47 10.68 8.20
C SER A 28 1.00 12.12 8.10
N LYS A 29 0.92 12.68 6.89
CA LYS A 29 0.37 14.02 6.64
C LYS A 29 -1.08 14.14 7.10
N LEU A 30 -1.91 13.14 6.77
CA LEU A 30 -3.32 13.10 7.19
C LEU A 30 -3.46 13.00 8.70
N LYS A 31 -2.61 12.23 9.38
CA LYS A 31 -2.60 12.14 10.86
C LYS A 31 -2.20 13.47 11.50
N LEU A 32 -1.20 14.17 10.97
CA LEU A 32 -0.80 15.48 11.46
C LEU A 32 -1.92 16.52 11.25
N HIS A 33 -2.48 16.56 10.04
CA HIS A 33 -3.58 17.47 9.73
C HIS A 33 -4.81 17.17 10.60
N ALA A 34 -5.15 15.91 10.82
CA ALA A 34 -6.31 15.52 11.64
C ALA A 34 -6.21 15.99 13.11
N LYS A 35 -4.99 16.20 13.64
CA LYS A 35 -4.79 16.75 14.99
C LYS A 35 -5.11 18.25 15.08
N VAL A 36 -4.85 18.99 14.00
CA VAL A 36 -5.01 20.45 13.95
C VAL A 36 -6.37 20.84 13.37
N ASN A 37 -6.83 20.08 12.37
CA ASN A 37 -8.08 20.29 11.67
C ASN A 37 -8.74 18.91 11.42
N PRO A 38 -9.68 18.49 12.29
CA PRO A 38 -10.35 17.21 12.16
C PRO A 38 -11.10 17.13 10.83
N ALA A 39 -10.73 16.16 10.00
CA ALA A 39 -11.29 16.00 8.68
C ALA A 39 -12.77 15.59 8.75
N LYS A 40 -13.60 16.17 7.86
CA LYS A 40 -15.02 15.83 7.73
C LYS A 40 -15.24 14.35 7.38
N ASP A 41 -14.35 13.74 6.59
CA ASP A 41 -14.32 12.28 6.36
C ASP A 41 -13.29 11.60 7.28
N THR A 42 -13.77 11.07 8.40
CA THR A 42 -12.97 10.29 9.37
C THR A 42 -12.47 8.97 8.80
N ASN A 43 -13.08 8.46 7.72
CA ASN A 43 -12.69 7.20 7.10
C ASN A 43 -11.49 7.33 6.16
N LEU A 44 -11.05 8.55 5.84
CA LEU A 44 -9.99 8.80 4.87
C LEU A 44 -8.67 8.09 5.25
N ILE A 45 -8.28 8.19 6.53
CA ILE A 45 -7.08 7.52 7.05
C ILE A 45 -7.22 6.00 6.93
N ARG A 46 -8.40 5.47 7.28
CA ARG A 46 -8.67 4.02 7.23
C ARG A 46 -8.67 3.49 5.80
N LYS A 47 -9.19 4.26 4.83
CA LYS A 47 -9.16 3.91 3.40
C LYS A 47 -7.72 3.82 2.89
N LYS A 48 -6.89 4.82 3.21
CA LYS A 48 -5.46 4.85 2.85
C LYS A 48 -4.65 3.74 3.51
N GLN A 49 -4.94 3.40 4.77
CA GLN A 49 -4.32 2.25 5.45
C GLN A 49 -4.68 0.91 4.78
N LYS A 50 -5.93 0.73 4.33
CA LYS A 50 -6.34 -0.45 3.57
C LYS A 50 -5.65 -0.53 2.21
N GLU A 51 -5.44 0.60 1.55
CA GLU A 51 -4.62 0.66 0.33
C GLU A 51 -3.19 0.21 0.59
N LEU A 52 -2.55 0.76 1.63
CA LEU A 52 -1.19 0.38 2.02
C LEU A 52 -1.08 -1.13 2.31
N ALA A 53 -2.03 -1.70 3.05
CA ALA A 53 -2.05 -3.13 3.35
C ALA A 53 -2.09 -3.99 2.08
N ARG A 54 -2.94 -3.63 1.10
CA ARG A 54 -3.04 -4.36 -0.18
C ARG A 54 -1.73 -4.27 -0.98
N THR A 55 -1.11 -3.10 -1.04
CA THR A 55 0.16 -2.91 -1.74
C THR A 55 1.29 -3.72 -1.09
N LEU A 56 1.32 -3.78 0.25
CA LEU A 56 2.27 -4.61 0.99
C LEU A 56 2.07 -6.11 0.72
N THR A 57 0.82 -6.58 0.71
CA THR A 57 0.51 -7.99 0.38
C THR A 57 0.95 -8.32 -1.05
N ALA A 58 0.70 -7.44 -2.01
CA ALA A 58 1.14 -7.63 -3.39
C ALA A 58 2.67 -7.69 -3.51
N ALA A 59 3.39 -6.81 -2.81
CA ALA A 59 4.85 -6.80 -2.78
C ALA A 59 5.44 -8.05 -2.09
N SER A 60 4.78 -8.55 -1.04
CA SER A 60 5.18 -9.79 -0.36
C SER A 60 5.03 -11.02 -1.27
N GLY A 61 3.94 -11.09 -2.04
CA GLY A 61 3.73 -12.19 -2.98
C GLY A 61 4.82 -12.30 -4.05
N ILE A 62 5.40 -11.18 -4.49
CA ILE A 62 6.54 -11.18 -5.44
C ILE A 62 7.79 -11.77 -4.78
N LYS A 63 8.07 -11.43 -3.52
CA LYS A 63 9.23 -11.98 -2.78
C LYS A 63 9.12 -13.49 -2.57
N GLU A 64 7.93 -14.02 -2.35
CA GLU A 64 7.71 -15.46 -2.23
C GLU A 64 7.96 -16.18 -3.56
N THR A 65 7.52 -15.62 -4.69
CA THR A 65 7.80 -16.21 -6.01
C THR A 65 9.29 -16.18 -6.37
N GLU A 66 10.01 -15.12 -6.02
CA GLU A 66 11.47 -15.02 -6.21
C GLU A 66 12.21 -16.10 -5.40
N LYS A 67 11.81 -16.34 -4.14
CA LYS A 67 12.41 -17.38 -3.28
C LYS A 67 12.15 -18.80 -3.80
N LEU A 68 10.97 -19.06 -4.35
CA LEU A 68 10.61 -20.37 -4.90
C LEU A 68 11.36 -20.70 -6.19
N GLN A 69 11.80 -19.70 -6.96
CA GLN A 69 12.63 -19.90 -8.15
C GLN A 69 14.10 -20.21 -7.83
N ILE A 70 14.62 -19.74 -6.70
CA ILE A 70 16.00 -19.98 -6.26
C ILE A 70 16.16 -21.39 -5.64
N SER A 71 15.05 -22.01 -5.23
CA SER A 71 15.02 -23.33 -4.58
C SER A 71 14.84 -24.52 -5.56
N LYS A 72 14.78 -24.26 -6.87
CA LYS A 72 14.74 -25.29 -7.92
C LYS A 72 16.07 -25.33 -8.66
#